data_AF-A0A3B0TMM3-F1
#
_entry.id   AF-A0A3B0TMM3-F1
#
_cell.length_a   1.000
_cell.length_b   1.000
_cell.length_c   1.000
_cell.angle_alpha   90.00
_cell.angle_beta   90.00
_cell.angle_gamma   90.00
#
_symmetry.space_group_name_H-M   'P 1'
#
loop_
_entity.id
_entity.type
_entity.pdbx_description
1 polymer ?
#
loop_
_entity_poly.entity_id
_entity_poly.type
_entity_poly.pdbx_seq_one_letter_code
_entity_poly.pdbx_strand_id
1 'polypeptide(L)'
;MIIPIVILDVFLEVYHQVAFRLYNLERIKRSDHIRIDRQRLKYLTFLEKTWCTYCGYANGLLEYAGTIAGETERYWCGVKHKINNKNDTFIEPSYQKDFLEYGDEEGYKKLTRKK
;
A
#
# COMPACT_ATOMS: atom_id res chain seq x y z
N MET A 1 -8.68 -12.06 -12.35
CA MET A 1 -7.79 -12.01 -11.17
C MET A 1 -8.53 -12.24 -9.85
N ILE A 2 -9.76 -12.79 -9.85
CA ILE A 2 -10.52 -12.98 -8.60
C ILE A 2 -9.77 -13.90 -7.62
N ILE A 3 -9.30 -15.06 -8.09
CA ILE A 3 -8.57 -16.01 -7.24
C ILE A 3 -7.31 -15.39 -6.64
N PRO A 4 -6.38 -14.77 -7.41
CA PRO A 4 -5.22 -14.07 -6.85
C PRO A 4 -5.58 -12.96 -5.85
N ILE A 5 -6.62 -12.16 -6.14
CA ILE A 5 -7.06 -11.07 -5.27
C ILE A 5 -7.55 -11.61 -3.93
N VAL A 6 -8.37 -12.67 -3.93
CA VAL A 6 -8.89 -13.27 -2.69
C VAL A 6 -7.76 -13.89 -1.87
N ILE A 7 -6.81 -14.56 -2.51
CA ILE A 7 -5.62 -15.10 -1.83
C ILE A 7 -4.83 -13.95 -1.20
N LEU A 8 -4.48 -12.94 -1.99
CA LEU A 8 -3.75 -11.76 -1.50
C LEU A 8 -4.48 -11.12 -0.32
N ASP A 9 -5.79 -10.93 -0.42
CA ASP A 9 -6.61 -10.30 0.61
C ASP A 9 -6.53 -11.02 1.97
N VAL A 10 -6.70 -12.35 1.95
CA VAL A 10 -6.65 -13.18 3.16
C VAL A 10 -5.27 -13.10 3.81
N PHE A 11 -4.21 -13.29 3.02
CA PHE A 11 -2.84 -13.25 3.55
C PHE A 11 -2.43 -11.85 4.01
N LEU A 12 -2.85 -10.82 3.27
CA LEU A 12 -2.59 -9.43 3.60
C LEU A 12 -3.26 -9.03 4.91
N GLU A 13 -4.50 -9.44 5.15
CA GLU A 13 -5.16 -9.14 6.42
C GLU A 13 -4.54 -9.91 7.59
N VAL A 14 -4.18 -11.18 7.41
CA VAL A 14 -3.44 -11.91 8.45
C VAL A 14 -2.12 -11.18 8.77
N TYR A 15 -1.37 -10.78 7.73
CA TYR A 15 -0.15 -10.02 7.89
C TYR A 15 -0.38 -8.69 8.62
N HIS A 16 -1.32 -7.87 8.14
CA HIS A 16 -1.63 -6.55 8.72
C HIS A 16 -2.06 -6.68 10.19
N GLN A 17 -2.95 -7.63 10.51
CA GLN A 17 -3.43 -7.83 11.87
C GLN A 17 -2.31 -8.33 12.81
N VAL A 18 -1.41 -9.19 12.34
CA VAL A 18 -0.33 -9.75 13.17
C VAL A 18 0.83 -8.77 13.28
N ALA A 19 1.41 -8.35 12.15
CA ALA A 19 2.59 -7.51 12.12
C ALA A 19 2.35 -6.15 12.79
N PHE A 20 1.22 -5.47 12.51
CA PHE A 20 1.00 -4.13 13.07
C PHE A 20 0.75 -4.19 14.58
N ARG A 21 0.15 -5.27 15.09
CA ARG A 21 0.05 -5.47 16.54
C ARG A 21 1.41 -5.75 17.18
N LEU A 22 2.23 -6.59 16.56
CA LEU A 22 3.57 -6.92 17.06
C LEU A 22 4.50 -5.70 17.09
N TYR A 23 4.45 -4.87 16.06
CA TYR A 23 5.29 -3.66 15.93
C TYR A 23 4.65 -2.40 16.51
N ASN A 24 3.45 -2.51 17.10
CA ASN A 24 2.67 -1.40 17.64
C ASN A 24 2.44 -0.25 16.64
N LEU A 25 2.20 -0.61 15.37
CA LEU A 25 1.88 0.31 14.28
C LEU A 25 0.39 0.68 14.28
N GLU A 26 0.08 1.88 13.79
CA GLU A 26 -1.31 2.31 13.62
C GLU A 26 -1.98 1.48 12.51
N ARG A 27 -3.12 0.86 12.84
CA ARG A 27 -3.85 0.01 11.89
C ARG A 27 -4.50 0.85 10.80
N ILE A 28 -4.25 0.47 9.55
CA ILE A 28 -4.80 1.16 8.38
C ILE A 28 -6.24 0.72 8.16
N LYS A 29 -7.15 1.69 8.04
CA LYS A 29 -8.57 1.43 7.82
C LYS A 29 -8.83 1.06 6.37
N ARG A 30 -9.22 -0.20 6.16
CA ARG A 30 -9.59 -0.74 4.84
C ARG A 30 -10.66 0.09 4.10
N SER A 31 -11.62 0.65 4.85
CA SER A 31 -12.71 1.48 4.31
C SER A 31 -12.23 2.72 3.56
N ASP A 32 -11.02 3.20 3.89
CA ASP A 32 -10.48 4.43 3.32
C ASP A 32 -9.87 4.18 1.94
N HIS A 33 -9.58 2.92 1.61
CA HIS A 33 -8.99 2.49 0.34
C HIS A 33 -10.00 1.82 -0.60
N ILE A 34 -10.99 1.09 -0.07
CA ILE A 34 -11.95 0.34 -0.88
C ILE A 34 -13.31 1.05 -0.89
N ARG A 35 -13.69 1.61 -2.04
CA ARG A 35 -14.99 2.26 -2.25
C ARG A 35 -15.73 1.68 -3.46
N ILE A 36 -16.96 1.22 -3.22
CA ILE A 36 -17.81 0.59 -4.24
C ILE A 36 -19.18 1.26 -4.30
N ASP A 37 -19.25 2.42 -4.94
CA ASP A 37 -20.48 3.22 -5.08
C ASP A 37 -21.03 3.24 -6.52
N ARG A 38 -20.17 3.06 -7.52
CA ARG A 38 -20.52 3.10 -8.95
C ARG A 38 -21.58 2.08 -9.37
N GLN A 39 -21.73 0.97 -8.65
CA GLN A 39 -22.83 0.02 -8.86
C GLN A 39 -24.23 0.64 -8.72
N ARG A 40 -24.36 1.79 -8.05
CA ARG A 40 -25.62 2.54 -7.87
C ARG A 40 -26.02 3.36 -9.11
N LEU A 41 -25.14 3.47 -10.10
CA LEU A 41 -25.42 4.22 -11.33
C LEU A 41 -26.54 3.52 -12.11
N LYS A 42 -27.60 4.27 -12.41
CA LYS A 42 -28.84 3.75 -13.02
C LYS A 42 -28.65 3.35 -14.49
N TYR A 43 -27.67 3.92 -15.17
CA TYR A 43 -27.41 3.69 -16.59
C TYR A 43 -26.53 2.46 -16.86
N LEU A 44 -25.99 1.81 -15.82
CA LEU A 44 -25.20 0.58 -15.97
C LEU A 44 -26.13 -0.64 -16.00
N THR A 45 -25.87 -1.54 -16.94
CA THR A 45 -26.45 -2.88 -16.97
C THR A 45 -25.96 -3.73 -15.80
N PHE A 46 -26.62 -4.86 -15.53
CA PHE A 46 -26.22 -5.77 -14.45
C PHE A 46 -24.78 -6.26 -14.61
N LEU A 47 -24.37 -6.64 -15.82
CA LEU A 47 -23.00 -7.09 -16.10
C LEU A 47 -21.98 -5.96 -15.91
N GLU A 48 -22.27 -4.74 -16.34
CA GLU A 48 -21.34 -3.63 -16.11
C GLU A 48 -21.18 -3.30 -14.64
N LYS A 49 -22.24 -3.45 -13.83
CA LYS A 49 -22.17 -3.28 -12.37
C LYS A 49 -21.28 -4.34 -11.72
N THR A 50 -21.31 -5.60 -12.17
CA THR A 50 -20.44 -6.64 -11.62
C THR A 50 -18.98 -6.37 -11.95
N TRP A 51 -18.66 -6.02 -13.20
CA TRP A 51 -17.30 -5.63 -13.59
C TRP A 51 -16.81 -4.38 -12.86
N CYS A 52 -17.67 -3.37 -12.72
CA CYS A 52 -17.34 -2.15 -12.01
C CYS A 52 -17.04 -2.41 -10.53
N THR A 53 -17.84 -3.27 -9.89
CA THR A 53 -17.64 -3.70 -8.50
C THR A 53 -16.32 -4.45 -8.34
N TYR A 54 -16.04 -5.39 -9.26
CA TYR A 54 -14.80 -6.14 -9.28
C TYR A 54 -13.58 -5.21 -9.41
N CYS A 55 -13.57 -4.30 -10.40
CA CYS A 55 -12.46 -3.38 -10.60
C CYS A 55 -12.30 -2.40 -9.42
N GLY A 56 -13.40 -1.91 -8.85
CA GLY A 56 -13.38 -1.03 -7.68
C GLY A 56 -12.78 -1.72 -6.45
N TYR A 57 -13.14 -2.98 -6.21
CA TYR A 57 -12.56 -3.77 -5.14
C TYR A 57 -11.09 -4.10 -5.39
N ALA A 58 -10.76 -4.60 -6.59
CA ALA A 58 -9.42 -5.02 -6.96
C ALA A 58 -8.40 -3.89 -6.81
N ASN A 59 -8.69 -2.73 -7.39
CA ASN A 59 -7.78 -1.59 -7.34
C ASN A 59 -7.68 -1.01 -5.92
N GLY A 60 -8.81 -0.93 -5.20
CA GLY A 60 -8.79 -0.48 -3.80
C GLY A 60 -7.98 -1.42 -2.89
N LEU A 61 -8.06 -2.74 -3.11
CA LEU A 61 -7.26 -3.70 -2.36
C LEU A 61 -5.76 -3.57 -2.66
N LEU A 62 -5.38 -3.32 -3.92
CA LEU A 62 -3.98 -3.13 -4.29
C LEU A 62 -3.40 -1.84 -3.67
N GLU A 63 -4.18 -0.76 -3.64
CA GLU A 63 -3.79 0.47 -2.96
C GLU A 63 -3.65 0.26 -1.44
N TYR A 64 -4.58 -0.48 -0.84
CA TYR A 64 -4.52 -0.87 0.57
C TYR A 64 -3.27 -1.70 0.88
N ALA A 65 -2.97 -2.69 0.03
CA ALA A 65 -1.77 -3.52 0.15
C ALA A 65 -0.49 -2.69 0.05
N GLY A 66 -0.42 -1.77 -0.93
CA GLY A 66 0.70 -0.84 -1.09
C GLY A 66 0.88 0.06 0.13
N THR A 67 -0.21 0.52 0.74
CA THR A 67 -0.17 1.35 1.95
C THR A 67 0.36 0.56 3.15
N ILE A 68 -0.11 -0.68 3.36
CA ILE A 68 0.41 -1.58 4.40
C ILE A 68 1.91 -1.84 4.20
N ALA A 69 2.32 -2.13 2.97
CA ALA A 69 3.71 -2.37 2.63
C ALA A 69 4.56 -1.11 2.83
N GLY A 70 4.05 0.07 2.48
CA GLY A 70 4.73 1.36 2.66
C GLY A 70 4.94 1.73 4.13
N GLU A 71 3.93 1.54 4.98
CA GLU A 71 4.07 1.74 6.43
C GLU A 71 5.04 0.73 7.06
N THR A 72 5.01 -0.52 6.57
CA THR A 72 6.01 -1.52 6.94
C THR A 72 7.42 -1.06 6.54
N GLU A 73 7.60 -0.59 5.29
CA GLU A 73 8.89 -0.12 4.80
C GLU A 73 9.37 1.10 5.61
N ARG A 74 8.47 2.02 5.97
CA ARG A 74 8.75 3.16 6.83
C ARG A 74 9.23 2.73 8.22
N TYR A 75 8.58 1.71 8.80
CA TYR A 75 8.96 1.17 10.10
C TYR A 75 10.28 0.41 10.07
N TRP A 76 10.63 -0.29 8.99
CA TRP A 76 11.86 -1.10 8.95
C TRP A 76 13.05 -0.32 8.41
N CYS A 77 12.90 0.30 7.24
CA CYS A 77 13.98 0.94 6.48
C CYS A 77 13.88 2.47 6.53
N GLY A 78 12.82 3.05 5.93
CA GLY A 78 12.63 4.50 5.85
C GLY A 78 13.70 5.24 5.04
N VAL A 79 14.37 4.59 4.09
CA VAL A 79 15.38 5.18 3.20
C VAL A 79 14.95 5.00 1.74
N LYS A 80 15.09 6.04 0.92
CA LYS A 80 14.77 6.01 -0.52
C LYS A 80 15.72 5.08 -1.29
N HIS A 81 15.24 4.59 -2.42
CA HIS A 81 16.08 3.88 -3.37
C HIS A 81 17.15 4.80 -3.98
N LYS A 82 18.28 4.21 -4.35
CA LYS A 82 19.31 4.92 -5.11
C LYS A 82 18.77 5.22 -6.51
N ILE A 83 18.64 6.50 -6.84
CA ILE A 83 18.36 6.94 -8.20
C ILE A 83 19.71 7.07 -8.91
N ASN A 84 19.89 6.34 -10.00
CA ASN A 84 21.06 6.52 -10.86
C ASN A 84 20.81 7.65 -11.88
N ASN A 85 21.87 8.12 -12.54
CA ASN A 85 21.85 9.21 -13.52
C ASN A 85 20.68 9.15 -14.52
N LYS A 86 20.43 10.27 -15.22
CA LYS A 86 19.42 10.63 -16.26
C LYS A 86 18.62 9.55 -17.04
N ASN A 87 19.06 8.28 -17.10
CA ASN A 87 18.36 7.15 -17.70
C ASN A 87 17.61 6.27 -16.69
N ASP A 88 17.55 6.65 -15.41
CA ASP A 88 16.76 5.91 -14.43
C ASP A 88 15.26 6.06 -14.73
N THR A 89 14.58 4.93 -14.92
CA THR A 89 13.15 4.84 -15.23
C THR A 89 12.32 4.38 -14.03
N PHE A 90 12.93 4.30 -12.85
CA PHE A 90 12.26 3.92 -11.62
C PHE A 90 11.14 4.92 -11.28
N ILE A 91 9.96 4.39 -10.98
CA ILE A 91 8.80 5.19 -10.55
C ILE A 91 8.82 5.21 -9.03
N GLU A 92 9.23 6.33 -8.45
CA GLU A 92 9.24 6.50 -6.99
C GLU A 92 7.83 6.35 -6.39
N PRO A 93 7.65 5.47 -5.39
CA PRO A 93 6.38 5.37 -4.70
C PRO A 93 6.05 6.66 -3.94
N SER A 94 4.78 7.07 -3.99
CA SER A 94 4.32 8.33 -3.40
C SER A 94 4.50 8.41 -1.87
N TYR A 95 4.56 7.26 -1.19
CA TYR A 95 4.73 7.17 0.26
C TYR A 95 6.18 7.40 0.72
N GLN A 96 7.17 7.34 -0.17
CA GLN A 96 8.59 7.52 0.15
C GLN A 96 9.00 9.01 0.27
N LYS A 97 8.05 9.96 0.17
CA LYS A 97 8.35 11.41 0.22
C LYS A 97 9.08 11.83 1.49
N ASP A 98 8.73 11.23 2.63
CA ASP A 98 9.31 11.55 3.94
C ASP A 98 10.50 10.65 4.31
N PHE A 99 10.96 9.78 3.39
CA PHE A 99 12.07 8.88 3.66
C PHE A 99 13.40 9.62 3.58
N LEU A 100 14.39 9.08 4.29
CA LEU A 100 15.75 9.57 4.23
C LEU A 100 16.33 9.39 2.82
N GLU A 101 17.17 10.33 2.41
CA GLU A 101 17.87 10.22 1.13
C GLU A 101 18.85 9.04 1.14
N TYR A 102 19.05 8.44 -0.04
CA TYR A 102 19.97 7.32 -0.18
C TYR A 102 21.39 7.73 0.26
N GLY A 103 21.94 6.98 1.22
CA GLY A 103 23.28 7.23 1.76
C GLY A 103 23.34 8.16 2.99
N ASP A 104 22.20 8.65 3.51
CA ASP A 104 22.17 9.43 4.76
C ASP A 104 22.36 8.54 6.00
N GLU A 105 23.62 8.21 6.30
CA GLU A 105 23.99 7.37 7.44
C GLU A 105 23.66 8.04 8.78
N GLU A 106 23.81 9.36 8.89
CA GLU A 106 23.50 10.10 10.12
C GLU A 106 21.99 10.10 10.41
N GLY A 107 21.18 10.39 9.40
CA GLY A 107 19.72 10.33 9.48
C GLY A 107 19.26 8.93 9.89
N TYR A 108 19.84 7.89 9.29
CA TYR A 108 19.47 6.50 9.58
C TYR A 108 19.81 6.10 11.03
N LYS A 109 21.00 6.47 11.53
CA LYS A 109 21.39 6.25 12.94
C LYS A 109 20.45 6.99 13.92
N LYS A 110 20.00 8.21 13.57
CA LYS A 110 19.04 8.97 14.39
C LYS A 110 17.65 8.32 14.37
N LEU A 111 17.22 7.79 13.23
CA LEU A 111 15.92 7.12 13.05
C LEU A 111 15.85 5.79 13.81
N THR A 112 16.92 5.00 13.76
CA THR A 112 17.00 3.70 14.46
C THR A 112 17.13 3.83 15.98
N ARG A 113 17.82 4.86 16.49
CA ARG A 113 17.89 5.14 17.95
C ARG A 113 16.57 5.59 18.59
N LYS A 114 15.59 5.99 17.78
CA LYS A 114 14.27 6.46 18.25
C LYS A 114 13.19 5.37 18.29
N LYS A 115 13.47 4.20 17.70
CA LYS A 115 12.58 3.02 17.73
C LYS A 115 12.82 2.24 19.01
#